data_AF-A0A2J6HLG6-F1
#
_entry.id   AF-A0A2J6HLG6-F1
#
_cell.length_a   1.000
_cell.length_b   1.000
_cell.length_c   1.000
_cell.angle_alpha   90.00
_cell.angle_beta   90.00
_cell.angle_gamma   90.00
#
_symmetry.space_group_name_H-M   'P 1'
#
loop_
_entity.id
_entity.type
_entity.pdbx_description
1 polymer ?
#
loop_
_entity_poly.entity_id
_entity_poly.type
_entity_poly.pdbx_seq_one_letter_code
_entity_poly.pdbx_strand_id
1 'polypeptide(L)'
;MTTLRNSVQLIGRLGMDPEVKTFENDQTKVRFTLATSDYYKNKEGERVEETQWHNIVAWGRIAKVAENYLNKGKEIALSGKLTNRSYDDKDGNKKYITEIIANEILMLEKKN
;
A
#
# COMPACT_ATOMS: atom_id res chain seq x y z
N MET A 1 -5.34 -16.32 13.14
CA MET A 1 -6.34 -15.34 13.60
C MET A 1 -5.83 -13.94 13.28
N THR A 2 -6.61 -13.14 12.54
CA THR A 2 -6.31 -11.72 12.33
C THR A 2 -6.48 -11.01 13.67
N THR A 3 -5.44 -10.38 14.19
CA THR A 3 -5.56 -9.63 15.45
C THR A 3 -6.32 -8.34 15.18
N LEU A 4 -7.54 -8.22 15.71
CA LEU A 4 -8.39 -7.03 15.62
C LEU A 4 -7.69 -5.73 16.06
N ARG A 5 -6.64 -5.86 16.89
CA ARG A 5 -5.83 -4.75 17.42
C ARG A 5 -5.07 -3.98 16.34
N ASN A 6 -4.77 -4.58 15.20
CA ASN A 6 -4.03 -3.93 14.11
C ASN A 6 -4.64 -4.33 12.77
N SER A 7 -5.45 -3.42 12.23
CA SER A 7 -6.16 -3.59 10.97
C SER A 7 -6.11 -2.29 10.19
N VAL A 8 -5.93 -2.40 8.89
CA VAL A 8 -5.98 -1.29 7.93
C VAL A 8 -6.93 -1.68 6.82
N GLN A 9 -7.78 -0.75 6.40
CA GLN A 9 -8.59 -0.86 5.19
C GLN A 9 -8.41 0.41 4.38
N LEU A 10 -8.09 0.27 3.10
CA LEU A 10 -7.91 1.39 2.18
C LEU A 10 -8.59 1.08 0.85
N ILE A 11 -9.10 2.13 0.21
CA ILE A 11 -9.51 2.13 -1.19
C ILE A 11 -8.77 3.27 -1.86
N GLY A 12 -8.05 2.98 -2.93
CA GLY A 12 -7.20 3.98 -3.57
C GLY A 12 -6.63 3.51 -4.89
N ARG A 13 -5.75 4.33 -5.46
CA ARG A 13 -5.12 4.06 -6.77
C ARG A 13 -3.62 3.87 -6.65
N LEU A 14 -3.07 2.95 -7.44
CA LEU A 14 -1.63 2.73 -7.47
C LEU A 14 -0.91 3.96 -8.06
N GLY A 15 0.12 4.45 -7.38
CA GLY A 15 0.93 5.58 -7.87
C GLY A 15 1.91 5.20 -8.97
N MET A 16 2.35 3.94 -8.94
CA MET A 16 3.34 3.37 -9.84
C MET A 16 3.07 1.87 -10.03
N ASP A 17 3.72 1.29 -11.04
CA ASP A 17 3.67 -0.15 -11.25
C ASP A 17 4.29 -0.90 -10.06
N PRO A 18 3.77 -2.08 -9.69
CA PRO A 18 4.32 -2.84 -8.58
C PRO A 18 5.76 -3.29 -8.84
N GLU A 19 6.64 -3.06 -7.86
CA GLU A 19 8.00 -3.56 -7.84
C GLU A 19 8.03 -4.99 -7.29
N VAL A 20 8.50 -5.94 -8.11
CA VAL A 20 8.59 -7.37 -7.75
C VAL A 20 10.01 -7.71 -7.31
N LYS A 21 10.13 -8.45 -6.22
CA LYS A 21 11.39 -9.03 -5.76
C LYS A 21 11.20 -10.49 -5.35
N THR A 22 11.92 -11.38 -6.01
CA THR A 22 11.98 -12.81 -5.69
C THR A 22 13.21 -13.10 -4.83
N PHE A 23 13.03 -13.90 -3.79
CA PHE A 23 14.09 -14.32 -2.87
C PHE A 23 14.45 -15.80 -3.11
N GLU A 24 15.62 -16.23 -2.62
CA GLU A 24 16.20 -17.56 -2.86
C GLU A 24 15.34 -18.74 -2.38
N ASN A 25 14.34 -18.49 -1.54
CA ASN A 25 13.39 -19.47 -1.00
C ASN A 25 12.04 -19.50 -1.75
N ASP A 26 12.00 -19.09 -3.01
CA ASP A 26 10.79 -18.89 -3.82
C ASP A 26 9.75 -17.95 -3.18
N GLN A 27 10.16 -17.14 -2.19
CA GLN A 27 9.31 -16.13 -1.61
C GLN A 27 9.29 -14.90 -2.53
N THR A 28 8.10 -14.53 -2.99
CA THR A 28 7.89 -13.29 -3.75
C THR A 28 7.42 -12.18 -2.82
N LYS A 29 8.06 -11.02 -2.93
CA LYS A 29 7.61 -9.75 -2.35
C LYS A 29 7.22 -8.82 -3.48
N VAL A 30 6.08 -8.16 -3.32
CA VAL A 30 5.68 -7.07 -4.20
C VAL A 30 5.48 -5.81 -3.36
N ARG A 31 6.01 -4.68 -3.85
CA ARG A 31 5.86 -3.37 -3.22
C ARG A 31 5.22 -2.38 -4.20
N PHE A 32 4.30 -1.57 -3.71
CA PHE A 32 3.73 -0.46 -4.47
C PHE A 32 3.26 0.65 -3.53
N THR A 33 2.93 1.80 -4.10
CA THR A 33 2.32 2.92 -3.37
C THR A 33 0.85 3.05 -3.72
N LEU A 34 0.02 3.35 -2.73
CA LEU A 34 -1.41 3.60 -2.90
C LEU A 34 -1.73 5.03 -2.51
N ALA A 35 -2.40 5.78 -3.39
CA ALA A 35 -2.94 7.09 -3.11
C ALA A 35 -4.38 6.99 -2.61
N THR A 36 -4.69 7.67 -1.50
CA THR A 36 -6.06 7.93 -1.04
C THR A 36 -6.28 9.45 -0.99
N SER A 37 -7.31 9.95 -1.64
CA SER A 37 -7.66 11.38 -1.61
C SER A 37 -8.91 11.61 -0.76
N ASP A 38 -8.82 12.56 0.17
CA ASP A 38 -9.94 13.09 0.94
C ASP A 38 -10.21 14.56 0.57
N TYR A 39 -11.43 15.02 0.82
CA TYR A 39 -11.82 16.42 0.62
C TYR A 39 -12.27 17.03 1.94
N TYR A 40 -11.76 18.21 2.27
CA TYR A 40 -12.23 19.00 3.40
C TYR A 40 -12.35 20.48 3.02
N LYS A 41 -13.04 21.26 3.86
CA LYS A 41 -13.06 22.72 3.74
C LYS A 41 -12.02 23.33 4.67
N ASN A 42 -11.17 24.21 4.15
CA ASN A 42 -10.24 24.98 4.97
C ASN A 42 -10.97 26.09 5.76
N LYS A 43 -10.23 26.84 6.58
CA LYS A 43 -10.78 27.94 7.39
C LYS A 43 -11.37 29.09 6.56
N GLU A 44 -10.95 29.21 5.29
CA GLU A 44 -11.39 30.23 4.34
C GLU A 44 -12.64 29.78 3.56
N GLY A 45 -13.12 28.55 3.79
CA GLY A 45 -14.30 27.98 3.15
C GLY A 45 -14.04 27.30 1.81
N GLU A 46 -12.78 27.25 1.37
CA GLU A 46 -12.37 26.62 0.11
C GLU A 46 -12.31 25.10 0.24
N ARG A 47 -12.67 24.39 -0.83
CA ARG A 47 -12.56 22.94 -0.90
C ARG A 47 -11.11 22.58 -1.23
N VAL A 48 -10.46 21.87 -0.31
CA VAL A 48 -9.10 21.36 -0.45
C VAL A 48 -9.15 19.85 -0.66
N GLU A 49 -8.38 19.35 -1.62
CA GLU A 49 -8.09 17.93 -1.79
C GLU A 49 -6.76 17.60 -1.13
N GLU A 50 -6.73 16.56 -0.31
CA GLU A 50 -5.52 16.06 0.32
C GLU A 50 -5.30 14.59 -0.03
N THR A 51 -4.19 14.30 -0.70
CA THR A 51 -3.80 12.95 -1.08
C THR A 51 -2.74 12.42 -0.12
N GLN A 52 -3.06 11.29 0.52
CA GLN A 52 -2.14 10.54 1.36
C GLN A 52 -1.55 9.35 0.58
N TRP A 53 -0.27 9.08 0.81
CA TRP A 53 0.47 8.03 0.12
C TRP A 53 0.88 6.92 1.08
N HIS A 54 0.49 5.70 0.75
CA HIS A 54 0.68 4.53 1.60
C HIS A 54 1.65 3.55 0.96
N ASN A 55 2.65 3.10 1.72
CA ASN A 55 3.56 2.04 1.28
C ASN A 55 2.93 0.67 1.52
N ILE A 56 2.62 -0.07 0.46
CA ILE A 56 2.02 -1.39 0.53
C ILE A 56 3.06 -2.47 0.24
N VAL A 57 3.04 -3.52 1.04
CA VAL A 57 3.86 -4.73 0.85
C VAL A 57 2.94 -5.94 0.79
N ALA A 58 3.04 -6.70 -0.29
CA ALA A 58 2.38 -7.98 -0.48
C ALA A 58 3.40 -9.12 -0.48
N TRP A 59 3.01 -10.27 0.05
CA TRP A 59 3.85 -11.47 0.12
C TRP A 59 3.11 -12.69 -0.45
N GLY A 60 3.88 -13.67 -0.95
CA GLY A 60 3.38 -14.98 -1.32
C GLY A 60 2.23 -14.92 -2.33
N ARG A 61 1.07 -15.49 -2.00
CA ARG A 61 -0.09 -15.51 -2.92
C ARG A 61 -0.59 -14.10 -3.26
N ILE A 62 -0.62 -13.19 -2.29
CA ILE A 62 -1.05 -11.80 -2.52
C ILE A 62 -0.03 -11.07 -3.39
N ALA A 63 1.27 -11.36 -3.23
CA ALA A 63 2.31 -10.82 -4.12
C ALA A 63 2.09 -11.26 -5.57
N LYS A 64 1.79 -12.54 -5.81
CA LYS A 64 1.49 -13.04 -7.16
C LYS A 64 0.24 -12.38 -7.77
N VAL A 65 -0.80 -12.12 -6.97
CA VAL A 65 -1.97 -11.37 -7.44
C VAL A 65 -1.57 -9.93 -7.79
N ALA A 66 -0.78 -9.28 -6.94
CA ALA A 66 -0.33 -7.92 -7.18
C ALA A 66 0.51 -7.81 -8.47
N GLU A 67 1.47 -8.72 -8.66
CA GLU A 67 2.33 -8.81 -9.84
C GLU A 67 1.54 -9.02 -11.14
N ASN A 68 0.60 -9.98 -11.15
CA ASN A 68 -0.08 -10.37 -12.38
C ASN A 68 -1.19 -9.40 -12.80
N TYR A 69 -1.78 -8.66 -11.86
CA TYR A 69 -3.01 -7.93 -12.13
C TYR A 69 -2.95 -6.44 -11.80
N LEU A 70 -1.95 -5.96 -11.06
CA LEU A 70 -1.88 -4.54 -10.70
C LEU A 70 -0.87 -3.80 -11.57
N ASN A 71 -1.25 -2.57 -11.93
CA ASN A 71 -0.42 -1.62 -12.65
C ASN A 71 -0.76 -0.20 -12.17
N LYS A 72 0.06 0.76 -12.58
CA LYS A 72 -0.10 2.18 -12.25
C LYS A 72 -1.50 2.67 -12.58
N GLY A 73 -2.10 3.41 -11.65
CA GLY A 73 -3.42 4.01 -11.79
C GLY A 73 -4.59 3.07 -11.50
N LYS A 74 -4.36 1.75 -11.37
CA LYS A 74 -5.43 0.80 -11.04
C LYS A 74 -5.99 1.09 -9.65
N GLU A 75 -7.31 1.02 -9.55
CA GLU A 75 -8.04 1.23 -8.31
C GLU A 75 -8.27 -0.11 -7.60
N ILE A 76 -7.94 -0.15 -6.31
CA ILE A 76 -8.08 -1.35 -5.49
C ILE A 76 -8.65 -0.99 -4.12
N ALA A 77 -9.37 -1.96 -3.55
CA ALA A 77 -9.59 -2.03 -2.11
C ALA A 77 -8.58 -3.03 -1.52
N LEU A 78 -8.06 -2.76 -0.33
CA LEU A 78 -7.20 -3.70 0.38
C LEU A 78 -7.50 -3.74 1.87
N SER A 79 -7.20 -4.88 2.48
CA SER A 79 -7.13 -5.02 3.93
C SER A 79 -5.74 -5.53 4.34
N GLY A 80 -5.26 -5.08 5.49
CA GLY A 80 -3.90 -5.36 5.93
C GLY A 80 -3.65 -4.99 7.38
N LYS A 81 -2.38 -4.83 7.71
CA LYS A 81 -1.90 -4.39 9.03
C LYS A 81 -0.74 -3.42 8.89
N LEU A 82 -0.65 -2.45 9.79
CA LEU A 82 0.52 -1.58 9.89
C LEU A 82 1.71 -2.36 10.43
N THR A 83 2.88 -2.15 9.84
CA THR A 83 4.15 -2.67 10.32
C THR A 83 5.18 -1.56 10.27
N ASN A 84 5.86 -1.34 11.39
CA ASN A 84 6.98 -0.43 11.48
C ASN A 84 8.27 -1.24 11.44
N ARG A 85 9.20 -0.83 10.60
CA ARG A 85 10.57 -1.36 10.61
C ARG A 85 11.56 -0.23 10.66
N SER A 86 12.74 -0.52 11.18
CA SER A 86 13.87 0.40 11.12
C SER A 86 15.03 -0.21 10.35
N TYR A 87 15.80 0.65 9.70
CA TYR A 87 17.08 0.28 9.08
C TYR A 87 18.05 1.45 9.25
N ASP A 88 19.33 1.15 9.33
CA ASP A 88 20.37 2.18 9.33
C ASP A 88 20.68 2.57 7.87
N ASP A 89 20.72 3.87 7.59
CA ASP A 89 21.16 4.35 6.30
C ASP A 89 22.69 4.26 6.16
N LYS A 90 23.21 4.66 4.99
CA LYS A 90 24.64 4.59 4.69
C LYS A 90 25.50 5.45 5.63
N ASP A 91 24.89 6.46 6.26
CA ASP A 91 25.54 7.39 7.16
C ASP A 91 25.40 6.96 8.64
N GLY A 92 24.81 5.77 8.89
CA GLY A 92 24.61 5.21 10.22
C GLY A 92 23.38 5.77 10.97
N ASN A 93 22.51 6.53 10.30
CA ASN A 93 21.31 7.06 10.94
C ASN A 93 20.17 6.04 10.88
N LYS A 94 19.56 5.77 12.03
CA LYS A 94 18.38 4.91 12.13
C LYS A 94 17.16 5.58 11.50
N LYS A 95 16.64 5.01 10.42
CA LYS A 95 15.41 5.42 9.74
C LYS A 95 14.27 4.49 10.11
N TYR A 96 13.07 5.06 10.24
CA TYR A 96 11.84 4.31 10.48
C TYR A 96 10.96 4.36 9.23
N ILE A 97 10.39 3.23 8.86
CA ILE A 97 9.43 3.11 7.76
C ILE A 97 8.18 2.45 8.29
N THR A 98 7.05 3.09 8.03
CA THR A 98 5.71 2.50 8.19
C THR A 98 5.28 1.90 6.86
N GLU A 99 4.91 0.61 6.87
CA GLU A 99 4.39 -0.12 5.71
C GLU A 99 3.07 -0.80 6.09
N ILE A 100 2.20 -1.03 5.11
CA ILE A 100 1.01 -1.84 5.26
C ILE A 100 1.29 -3.20 4.63
N ILE A 101 1.25 -4.26 5.43
CA ILE A 101 1.30 -5.62 4.91
C ILE A 101 -0.11 -6.01 4.49
N ALA A 102 -0.31 -6.18 3.18
CA ALA A 102 -1.60 -6.55 2.61
C ALA A 102 -1.90 -8.03 2.87
N ASN A 103 -3.09 -8.29 3.40
CA ASN A 103 -3.64 -9.64 3.60
C ASN A 103 -4.65 -10.00 2.50
N GLU A 104 -5.33 -8.99 1.96
CA GLU A 104 -6.33 -9.13 0.91
C GLU A 104 -6.27 -7.92 -0.03
N ILE A 105 -6.47 -8.17 -1.32
CA ILE A 105 -6.57 -7.15 -2.36
C ILE A 105 -7.78 -7.50 -3.22
N LEU A 106 -8.66 -6.52 -3.40
CA LEU A 106 -9.79 -6.57 -4.31
C LEU A 106 -9.58 -5.53 -5.39
N MET A 107 -9.57 -5.96 -6.65
CA MET A 107 -9.54 -5.06 -7.78
C MET A 107 -10.92 -4.46 -7.99
N LEU A 108 -10.99 -3.14 -8.10
CA LEU A 108 -12.24 -2.45 -8.39
C LEU A 108 -12.30 -2.20 -9.89
N GLU A 109 -13.19 -2.91 -10.57
CA GLU A 109 -13.50 -2.62 -11.96
C GLU A 109 -14.43 -1.41 -12.02
N LYS A 110 -14.12 -0.47 -12.93
CA LYS A 110 -15.04 0.61 -13.24
C LYS A 110 -16.19 -0.01 -14.05
N LYS A 111 -17.36 -0.20 -13.42
CA LYS A 111 -18.59 -0.47 -14.17
C LYS A 111 -18.85 0.76 -15.04
N ASN A 112 -18.78 0.57 -16.36
CA ASN A 112 -19.27 1.53 -17.34
C ASN A 112 -20.79 1.64 -17.25
#